data_AF-A0A2G2B025-F1
#
_entry.id   AF-A0A2G2B025-F1
#
_cell.length_a   1.000
_cell.length_b   1.000
_cell.length_c   1.000
_cell.angle_alpha   90.00
_cell.angle_beta   90.00
_cell.angle_gamma   90.00
#
_symmetry.space_group_name_H-M   'P 1'
#
loop_
_entity.id
_entity.type
_entity.pdbx_description
1 polymer ?
#
loop_
_entity_poly.entity_id
_entity_poly.type
_entity_poly.pdbx_seq_one_letter_code
_entity_poly.pdbx_strand_id
1 'polypeptide(L)'
;MFSLSLNPPEMENVPVEVFEDVIARIEVKMGLAGQPRAIVFHEKQGRRHAHCVWSRIDAAKMKAINLPHFKLKLTELSRQIYLEQGWDMPRGLEDFADRDPLDYSQAEAQQAQRVKRDARALKAMF
;
A
#
# COMPACT_ATOMS: atom_id res chain seq x y z
N MET A 1 14.73 -6.67 2.00
CA MET A 1 13.90 -5.54 2.48
C MET A 1 12.49 -5.71 1.96
N PHE A 2 11.48 -5.18 2.67
CA PHE A 2 10.10 -5.10 2.20
C PHE A 2 9.55 -3.72 2.53
N SER A 3 8.81 -3.12 1.60
CA SER A 3 8.30 -1.76 1.73
C SER A 3 6.84 -1.69 1.34
N LEU A 4 6.11 -0.81 2.03
CA LEU A 4 4.71 -0.51 1.76
C LEU A 4 4.48 1.00 1.80
N SER A 5 3.52 1.45 1.00
CA SER A 5 2.96 2.79 1.08
C SER A 5 1.58 2.69 1.71
N LEU A 6 1.40 3.34 2.87
CA LEU A 6 0.12 3.52 3.52
C LEU A 6 -0.44 4.86 3.05
N ASN A 7 -1.50 4.80 2.24
CA ASN A 7 -2.06 5.97 1.58
C ASN A 7 -3.56 6.04 1.87
N PRO A 8 -3.98 6.80 2.89
CA PRO A 8 -5.39 7.02 3.18
C PRO A 8 -6.12 7.72 2.02
N PRO A 9 -7.47 7.72 2.05
CA PRO A 9 -8.29 8.47 1.12
C PRO A 9 -7.91 9.95 1.10
N GLU A 10 -8.09 10.60 -0.06
CA GLU A 10 -7.49 11.92 -0.29
C GLU A 10 -8.05 13.03 0.60
N MET A 11 -9.30 12.88 1.04
CA MET A 11 -10.01 13.86 1.88
C MET A 11 -9.87 13.59 3.38
N GLU A 12 -9.18 12.51 3.77
CA GLU A 12 -9.09 12.08 5.15
C GLU A 12 -7.82 12.61 5.82
N ASN A 13 -7.99 13.25 6.97
CA ASN A 13 -6.88 13.71 7.80
C ASN A 13 -6.58 12.66 8.87
N VAL A 14 -5.59 11.81 8.59
CA VAL A 14 -5.30 10.64 9.43
C VAL A 14 -4.16 10.94 10.42
N PRO A 15 -4.41 10.77 11.73
CA PRO A 15 -3.40 11.01 12.76
C PRO A 15 -2.32 9.90 12.74
N VAL A 16 -1.14 10.19 13.27
CA VAL A 16 0.04 9.29 13.18
C VAL A 16 -0.23 7.94 13.85
N GLU A 17 -0.98 7.95 14.94
CA GLU A 17 -1.32 6.81 15.76
C GLU A 17 -2.09 5.75 14.96
N VAL A 18 -2.94 6.17 14.02
CA VAL A 18 -3.66 5.25 13.12
C VAL A 18 -2.68 4.57 12.17
N PHE A 19 -1.68 5.29 11.64
CA PHE A 19 -0.63 4.65 10.82
C PHE A 19 0.19 3.66 11.63
N GLU A 20 0.55 3.99 12.87
CA GLU A 20 1.32 3.10 13.74
C GLU A 20 0.55 1.83 14.11
N ASP A 21 -0.75 1.93 14.40
CA ASP A 21 -1.62 0.77 14.61
C ASP A 21 -1.67 -0.13 13.37
N VAL A 22 -1.94 0.45 12.21
CA VAL A 22 -2.00 -0.30 10.93
C VAL A 22 -0.66 -0.98 10.65
N ILE A 23 0.47 -0.29 10.89
CA ILE A 23 1.82 -0.84 10.74
C ILE A 23 2.04 -2.02 11.69
N ALA A 24 1.64 -1.92 12.96
CA ALA A 24 1.75 -3.02 13.92
C ALA A 24 0.90 -4.24 13.49
N ARG A 25 -0.32 -4.00 12.95
CA ARG A 25 -1.18 -5.07 12.41
C ARG A 25 -0.59 -5.72 11.17
N ILE A 26 0.04 -4.94 10.29
CA ILE A 26 0.81 -5.45 9.15
C ILE A 26 1.94 -6.34 9.65
N GLU A 27 2.70 -5.90 10.65
CA GLU A 27 3.82 -6.66 11.21
C GLU A 27 3.37 -8.03 11.72
N VAL A 28 2.29 -8.08 12.50
CA VAL A 28 1.73 -9.35 12.99
C VAL A 28 1.28 -10.22 11.82
N LYS A 29 0.47 -9.68 10.90
CA LYS A 29 -0.10 -10.44 9.77
C LYS A 29 0.98 -10.98 8.82
N MET A 30 2.08 -10.25 8.68
CA MET A 30 3.21 -10.58 7.79
C MET A 30 4.32 -11.39 8.48
N GLY A 31 4.25 -11.62 9.79
CA GLY A 31 5.34 -12.26 10.54
C GLY A 31 6.60 -11.41 10.60
N LEU A 32 6.44 -10.08 10.62
CA LEU A 32 7.51 -9.09 10.72
C LEU A 32 7.58 -8.44 12.12
N ALA A 33 6.77 -8.90 13.08
CA ALA A 33 6.80 -8.38 14.46
C ALA A 33 8.22 -8.45 15.04
N GLY A 34 8.69 -7.32 15.59
CA GLY A 34 10.04 -7.18 16.13
C GLY A 34 11.15 -7.03 15.08
N GLN A 35 10.83 -7.04 13.77
CA GLN A 35 11.83 -6.72 12.75
C GLN A 35 12.15 -5.22 12.74
N PRO A 36 13.41 -4.82 12.54
CA PRO A 36 13.78 -3.43 12.36
C PRO A 36 12.98 -2.80 11.22
N ARG A 37 12.43 -1.60 11.45
CA ARG A 37 11.68 -0.81 10.47
C ARG A 37 12.10 0.65 10.47
N ALA A 38 11.83 1.32 9.35
CA ALA A 38 11.82 2.77 9.23
C ALA A 38 10.46 3.22 8.69
N ILE A 39 9.89 4.27 9.29
CA ILE A 39 8.64 4.90 8.85
C ILE A 39 8.96 6.32 8.44
N VAL A 40 8.55 6.70 7.23
CA VAL A 40 8.71 8.05 6.69
C VAL A 40 7.31 8.60 6.41
N PHE A 41 6.96 9.68 7.09
CA PHE A 41 5.72 10.41 6.84
C PHE A 41 5.97 11.50 5.82
N HIS A 42 5.09 11.58 4.82
CA HIS A 42 5.05 12.65 3.84
C HIS A 42 3.72 13.37 3.96
N GLU A 43 3.78 14.70 4.01
CA GLU A 43 2.58 15.54 4.03
C GLU A 43 2.62 16.50 2.84
N LYS A 44 1.55 16.49 2.06
CA LYS A 44 1.38 17.40 0.92
C LYS A 44 -0.04 17.92 0.93
N GLN A 45 -0.20 19.24 0.96
CA GLN A 45 -1.52 19.89 0.95
C GLN A 45 -2.47 19.36 2.04
N GLY A 46 -1.94 19.08 3.25
CA GLY A 46 -2.72 18.53 4.37
C GLY A 46 -3.00 17.03 4.28
N ARG A 47 -2.65 16.36 3.17
CA ARG A 47 -2.76 14.92 3.04
C ARG A 47 -1.48 14.25 3.51
N ARG A 48 -1.60 13.41 4.54
CA ARG A 48 -0.52 12.58 5.07
C ARG A 48 -0.56 11.19 4.46
N HIS A 49 0.60 10.70 4.04
CA HIS A 49 0.82 9.29 3.75
C HIS A 49 2.13 8.84 4.38
N ALA A 50 2.30 7.53 4.53
CA ALA A 50 3.50 6.96 5.13
C ALA A 50 4.12 5.91 4.21
N HIS A 51 5.45 5.89 4.18
CA HIS A 51 6.22 4.76 3.66
C HIS A 51 6.82 4.02 4.83
N CYS A 52 6.51 2.73 4.94
CA CYS A 52 7.13 1.88 5.95
C CYS A 52 7.98 0.82 5.26
N VAL A 53 9.19 0.63 5.79
CA VAL A 53 10.20 -0.28 5.24
C VAL A 53 10.73 -1.15 6.36
N TRP A 54 10.69 -2.47 6.16
CA TRP A 54 11.15 -3.47 7.10
C TRP A 54 12.39 -4.21 6.59
N SER A 55 13.29 -4.55 7.53
CA SER A 55 14.19 -5.67 7.35
C SER A 55 13.37 -6.96 7.28
N ARG A 56 13.82 -7.88 6.43
CA ARG A 56 13.25 -9.23 6.34
C ARG A 56 14.23 -10.29 6.83
N ILE A 57 15.40 -9.90 7.31
CA ILE A 57 16.45 -10.87 7.61
C ILE A 57 16.24 -11.43 9.01
N ASP A 58 15.89 -12.71 9.08
CA ASP A 58 16.01 -13.49 10.30
C ASP A 58 17.49 -13.80 10.51
N ALA A 59 18.15 -13.04 11.39
CA ALA A 59 19.57 -13.15 11.67
C ALA A 59 19.94 -14.50 12.33
N ALA A 60 19.02 -15.11 13.07
CA ALA A 60 19.28 -16.41 13.71
C ALA A 60 19.33 -17.53 12.66
N LYS A 61 18.46 -17.47 11.66
CA LYS A 61 18.41 -18.46 10.56
C LYS A 61 19.25 -18.07 9.35
N MET A 62 19.81 -16.86 9.34
CA MET A 62 20.55 -16.26 8.22
C MET A 62 19.75 -16.31 6.90
N LYS A 63 18.44 -16.06 6.97
CA LYS A 63 17.52 -16.14 5.82
C LYS A 63 16.49 -15.02 5.83
N ALA A 64 15.99 -14.67 4.66
CA ALA A 64 14.88 -13.74 4.56
C ALA A 64 13.56 -14.42 4.95
N ILE A 65 12.77 -13.78 5.80
CA ILE A 65 11.39 -14.14 6.13
C ILE A 65 10.59 -14.15 4.83
N ASN A 66 9.95 -15.28 4.52
CA ASN A 66 9.08 -15.40 3.35
C ASN A 66 7.73 -14.70 3.60
N LEU A 67 7.24 -13.96 2.62
CA LEU A 67 5.97 -13.20 2.71
C LEU A 67 4.96 -13.76 1.70
N PRO A 68 4.43 -14.99 1.92
CA PRO A 68 3.52 -15.61 0.97
C PRO A 68 2.20 -14.86 0.92
N HIS A 69 1.71 -14.64 -0.31
CA HIS A 69 0.43 -13.99 -0.59
C HIS A 69 0.24 -12.63 0.09
N PHE A 70 1.33 -11.87 0.28
CA PHE A 70 1.29 -10.59 1.00
C PHE A 70 0.27 -9.61 0.40
N LYS A 71 0.13 -9.55 -0.93
CA LYS A 71 -0.86 -8.69 -1.59
C LYS A 71 -2.29 -9.01 -1.14
N LEU A 72 -2.68 -10.28 -1.12
CA LEU A 72 -4.02 -10.70 -0.70
C LEU A 72 -4.29 -10.33 0.77
N LYS A 73 -3.34 -10.63 1.64
CA LYS A 73 -3.43 -10.33 3.08
C LYS A 73 -3.51 -8.83 3.36
N LEU A 74 -2.77 -8.02 2.61
CA LEU A 74 -2.77 -6.56 2.72
C LEU A 74 -4.03 -5.93 2.10
N THR A 75 -4.54 -6.47 0.99
CA THR A 75 -5.83 -6.05 0.42
C THR A 75 -6.96 -6.31 1.42
N GLU A 76 -6.96 -7.48 2.06
CA GLU A 76 -7.94 -7.80 3.11
C GLU A 76 -7.83 -6.85 4.31
N LEU A 77 -6.60 -6.60 4.79
CA LEU A 77 -6.38 -5.65 5.89
C LEU A 77 -6.82 -4.23 5.48
N SER A 78 -6.49 -3.79 4.27
CA SER A 78 -6.91 -2.49 3.74
C SER A 78 -8.43 -2.35 3.80
N ARG A 79 -9.20 -3.33 3.28
CA ARG A 79 -10.67 -3.30 3.36
C ARG A 79 -11.16 -3.18 4.80
N GLN A 80 -10.54 -3.92 5.72
CA GLN A 80 -10.88 -3.85 7.14
C GLN A 80 -10.66 -2.45 7.71
N ILE A 81 -9.52 -1.81 7.41
CA ILE A 81 -9.22 -0.44 7.86
C ILE A 81 -10.24 0.56 7.31
N TYR A 82 -10.60 0.46 6.02
CA TYR A 82 -11.63 1.32 5.43
C TYR A 82 -12.95 1.24 6.20
N LEU A 83 -13.39 0.03 6.55
CA LEU A 83 -14.63 -0.18 7.32
C LEU A 83 -14.50 0.35 8.76
N GLU A 84 -13.39 0.08 9.44
CA GLU A 84 -13.15 0.53 10.82
C GLU A 84 -13.10 2.05 10.95
N GLN A 85 -12.53 2.73 9.95
CA GLN A 85 -12.43 4.19 9.92
C GLN A 85 -13.70 4.86 9.37
N GLY A 86 -14.67 4.09 8.86
CA GLY A 86 -15.89 4.63 8.24
C GLY A 86 -15.64 5.37 6.93
N TRP A 87 -14.55 5.03 6.21
CA TRP A 87 -14.19 5.67 4.96
C TRP A 87 -14.97 5.08 3.78
N ASP A 88 -15.19 5.91 2.76
CA ASP A 88 -15.73 5.44 1.49
C ASP A 88 -14.69 4.57 0.76
N MET A 89 -15.04 3.30 0.54
CA MET A 89 -14.13 2.32 -0.04
C MET A 89 -14.17 2.37 -1.56
N PRO A 90 -13.02 2.41 -2.26
CA PRO A 90 -13.00 2.32 -3.72
C PRO A 90 -13.70 1.06 -4.22
N ARG A 91 -14.57 1.19 -5.23
CA ARG A 91 -15.35 0.08 -5.80
C ARG A 91 -14.49 -1.11 -6.20
N GLY A 92 -13.36 -0.88 -6.87
CA GLY A 92 -12.40 -1.93 -7.26
C GLY A 92 -11.64 -2.62 -6.12
N LEU A 93 -11.73 -2.07 -4.90
CA LEU A 93 -11.24 -2.66 -3.66
C LEU A 93 -12.35 -3.45 -2.94
N GLU A 94 -13.59 -2.98 -3.03
CA GLU A 94 -14.79 -3.67 -2.56
C GLU A 94 -15.05 -4.96 -3.38
N ASP A 95 -15.15 -4.82 -4.71
CA ASP A 95 -15.29 -5.91 -5.67
C ASP A 95 -14.23 -5.79 -6.78
N PHE A 96 -13.54 -6.89 -7.05
CA PHE A 96 -12.56 -6.94 -8.13
C PHE A 96 -13.21 -6.73 -9.52
N ALA A 97 -14.47 -7.12 -9.69
CA ALA A 97 -15.22 -6.94 -10.94
C ALA A 97 -15.47 -5.46 -11.27
N ASP A 98 -15.48 -4.59 -10.26
CA ASP A 98 -15.77 -3.16 -10.40
C ASP A 98 -14.48 -2.30 -10.57
N ARG A 99 -13.33 -2.93 -10.85
CA ARG A 99 -12.10 -2.19 -11.14
C ARG A 99 -12.20 -1.43 -12.45
N ASP A 100 -11.74 -0.18 -12.48
CA ASP A 100 -11.64 0.57 -13.73
C ASP A 100 -10.61 -0.13 -14.62
N PRO A 101 -10.99 -0.64 -15.81
CA PRO A 101 -10.05 -1.29 -16.73
C PRO A 101 -8.95 -0.34 -17.21
N LEU A 102 -9.16 0.98 -17.07
CA LEU A 102 -8.19 2.01 -17.41
C LEU A 102 -7.21 2.33 -16.28
N ASP A 103 -7.34 1.68 -15.11
CA ASP A 103 -6.36 1.82 -14.02
C ASP A 103 -4.97 1.36 -14.47
N TYR A 104 -3.96 2.15 -14.07
CA TYR A 104 -2.57 1.90 -14.39
C TYR A 104 -1.68 2.02 -13.15
N SER A 105 -0.64 1.21 -13.14
CA SER A 105 0.43 1.22 -12.15
C SER A 105 1.39 2.39 -12.36
N GLN A 106 2.15 2.72 -11.32
CA GLN A 106 3.23 3.70 -11.40
C GLN A 106 4.27 3.34 -12.49
N ALA A 107 4.52 2.05 -12.72
CA ALA A 107 5.43 1.60 -13.77
C ALA A 107 4.89 1.89 -15.16
N GLU A 108 3.59 1.63 -15.40
CA GLU A 108 2.90 1.96 -16.65
C GLU A 108 2.88 3.48 -16.88
N ALA A 109 2.63 4.27 -15.84
CA ALA A 109 2.69 5.73 -15.92
C ALA A 109 4.09 6.23 -16.31
N GLN A 110 5.15 5.70 -15.68
CA GLN A 110 6.53 6.05 -16.02
C GLN A 110 6.90 5.61 -17.45
N GLN A 111 6.41 4.47 -17.91
CA GLN A 111 6.63 4.02 -19.29
C GLN A 111 5.95 4.95 -20.28
N ALA A 112 4.68 5.31 -20.04
CA ALA A 112 3.94 6.24 -20.88
C ALA A 112 4.63 7.61 -20.96
N GLN A 113 5.14 8.11 -19.82
CA GLN A 113 5.91 9.35 -19.76
C GLN A 113 7.17 9.31 -20.64
N ARG A 114 7.93 8.21 -20.64
CA ARG A 114 9.15 8.06 -21.48
C ARG A 114 8.86 8.17 -22.98
N VAL A 115 7.70 7.68 -23.41
CA VAL A 115 7.25 7.77 -24.80
C VAL A 115 6.36 8.98 -25.07
N LYS A 116 6.25 9.91 -24.10
CA LYS A 116 5.43 11.13 -24.16
C LYS A 116 3.96 10.85 -24.52
N ARG A 117 3.40 9.77 -23.99
CA ARG A 117 1.98 9.40 -24.14
C ARG A 117 1.26 9.50 -22.81
N ASP A 118 -0.06 9.71 -22.89
CA ASP A 118 -0.93 9.60 -21.74
C ASP A 118 -1.09 8.13 -21.32
N ALA A 119 -0.97 7.85 -20.03
CA ALA A 119 -0.98 6.48 -19.50
C ALA A 119 -2.35 5.82 -19.66
N ARG A 120 -3.43 6.58 -19.47
CA ARG A 120 -4.80 6.09 -19.57
C ARG A 120 -5.17 5.79 -21.02
N ALA A 121 -4.78 6.68 -21.94
CA ALA A 121 -4.94 6.47 -23.37
C ALA A 121 -4.13 5.26 -23.86
N LEU A 122 -2.92 5.06 -23.35
CA LEU A 122 -2.10 3.90 -23.69
C LEU A 122 -2.70 2.60 -23.15
N LYS A 123 -3.29 2.63 -21.96
CA LYS A 123 -3.99 1.48 -21.37
C LYS A 123 -5.19 1.06 -22.21
N ALA A 124 -5.96 2.01 -22.75
CA ALA A 124 -7.12 1.73 -23.59
C ALA A 124 -6.80 1.06 -24.94
N MET A 125 -5.53 0.97 -25.34
CA MET A 125 -5.11 0.33 -26.60
C MET A 125 -4.90 -1.18 -26.50
N PHE A 126 -4.92 -1.76 -25.29
CA PHE A 126 -4.64 -3.17 -25.01
C PHE A 126 -5.71 -3.76 -24.09
#